data_AF-A0A954G9J7-F1
#
_entry.id   AF-A0A954G9J7-F1
#
_cell.length_a   1.000
_cell.length_b   1.000
_cell.length_c   1.000
_cell.angle_alpha   90.00
_cell.angle_beta   90.00
_cell.angle_gamma   90.00
#
_symmetry.space_group_name_H-M   'P 1'
#
loop_
_entity.id
_entity.type
_entity.pdbx_description
1 polymer ?
#
loop_
_entity_poly.entity_id
_entity_poly.type
_entity_poly.pdbx_seq_one_letter_code
_entity_poly.pdbx_strand_id
1 'polypeptide(L)'
;MNEKEVRRKSKFLSLVLRHQPETIGISLDESGWIDVEELLASMARHGKSMSRNTLEMVVRTNDKQRFSFDETGTRIRANQGHSVKID
;
A
#
# COMPACT_ATOMS: atom_id res chain seq x y z
N MET A 1 -17.81 3.39 -5.26
CA MET A 1 -16.95 2.19 -5.15
C MET A 1 -17.64 1.21 -4.24
N ASN A 2 -17.68 -0.08 -4.58
CA ASN A 2 -18.34 -1.06 -3.70
C ASN A 2 -17.35 -1.57 -2.62
N GLU A 3 -17.87 -2.05 -1.48
CA GLU A 3 -17.04 -2.55 -0.37
C GLU A 3 -16.13 -3.73 -0.80
N LYS A 4 -16.61 -4.55 -1.74
CA LYS A 4 -15.87 -5.70 -2.27
C LYS A 4 -14.59 -5.25 -2.99
N GLU A 5 -14.64 -4.14 -3.71
CA GLU A 5 -13.51 -3.53 -4.40
C GLU A 5 -12.51 -2.94 -3.41
N VAL A 6 -12.99 -2.22 -2.39
CA VAL A 6 -12.15 -1.70 -1.29
C VAL A 6 -11.39 -2.85 -0.63
N ARG A 7 -12.10 -3.93 -0.27
CA ARG A 7 -11.49 -5.11 0.36
C ARG A 7 -10.46 -5.79 -0.55
N ARG A 8 -10.75 -5.92 -1.85
CA ARG A 8 -9.81 -6.48 -2.83
C ARG A 8 -8.55 -5.63 -2.96
N LYS A 9 -8.70 -4.30 -3.02
CA LYS A 9 -7.60 -3.33 -3.06
C LYS A 9 -6.76 -3.40 -1.78
N SER A 10 -7.40 -3.44 -0.62
CA SER A 10 -6.73 -3.60 0.69
C SER A 10 -5.94 -4.91 0.81
N LYS A 11 -6.49 -6.02 0.29
CA LYS A 11 -5.78 -7.31 0.24
C LYS A 11 -4.54 -7.24 -0.66
N PHE A 12 -4.67 -6.62 -1.83
CA PHE A 12 -3.54 -6.46 -2.74
C PHE A 12 -2.47 -5.52 -2.16
N LEU A 13 -2.89 -4.42 -1.53
CA LEU A 13 -1.97 -3.51 -0.83
C LEU A 13 -1.21 -4.22 0.30
N SER A 14 -1.88 -5.11 1.03
CA SER A 14 -1.21 -5.95 2.05
C SER A 14 -0.18 -6.90 1.44
N LEU A 15 -0.43 -7.44 0.25
CA LEU A 15 0.53 -8.32 -0.44
C LEU A 15 1.80 -7.53 -0.79
N VAL A 16 1.66 -6.39 -1.46
CA VAL A 16 2.83 -5.64 -1.97
C VAL A 16 3.59 -4.91 -0.88
N LEU A 17 2.91 -4.36 0.14
CA LEU A 17 3.59 -3.63 1.22
C LEU A 17 4.16 -4.53 2.32
N ARG A 18 3.79 -5.81 2.39
CA ARG A 18 4.26 -6.71 3.46
C ARG A 18 5.07 -7.90 2.99
N HIS A 19 4.79 -8.39 1.79
CA HIS A 19 5.25 -9.70 1.39
C HIS A 19 6.04 -9.69 0.08
N GLN A 20 5.53 -8.99 -0.94
CA GLN A 20 6.04 -9.10 -2.32
C GLN A 20 5.98 -7.75 -3.05
N PRO A 21 6.76 -6.73 -2.64
CA PRO A 21 6.85 -5.45 -3.34
C PRO A 21 7.29 -5.62 -4.81
N GLU A 22 8.13 -6.61 -5.09
CA GLU A 22 8.61 -6.96 -6.43
C GLU A 22 7.49 -7.39 -7.39
N THR A 23 6.33 -7.83 -6.88
CA THR A 23 5.16 -8.19 -7.72
C THR A 23 4.73 -7.05 -8.64
N ILE A 24 4.86 -5.81 -8.17
CA ILE A 24 4.54 -4.61 -8.96
C ILE A 24 5.80 -3.80 -9.31
N GLY A 25 6.98 -4.36 -9.10
CA GLY A 25 8.26 -3.73 -9.38
C GLY A 25 8.55 -2.51 -8.50
N ILE A 26 8.09 -2.52 -7.25
CA ILE A 26 8.45 -1.50 -6.26
C ILE A 26 9.49 -2.02 -5.28
N SER A 27 10.16 -1.12 -4.58
CA SER A 27 11.03 -1.43 -3.44
C SER A 27 10.61 -0.58 -2.24
N LEU A 28 10.64 -1.19 -1.05
CA LEU A 28 10.41 -0.47 0.19
C LEU A 28 11.78 -0.09 0.79
N ASP A 29 11.83 1.04 1.49
CA ASP A 29 13.03 1.38 2.27
C ASP A 29 13.19 0.45 3.49
N GLU A 30 14.30 0.64 4.22
CA GLU A 30 14.64 -0.16 5.41
C GLU A 30 13.55 -0.15 6.48
N SER A 31 12.70 0.88 6.52
CA SER A 31 11.58 1.06 7.46
C SER A 31 10.21 0.71 6.85
N GLY A 32 10.18 0.16 5.63
CA GLY A 32 8.98 -0.29 4.92
C GLY A 32 8.21 0.81 4.18
N TRP A 33 8.78 2.00 4.05
CA TRP A 33 8.14 3.11 3.36
C TRP A 33 8.35 3.06 1.86
N ILE A 34 7.38 3.63 1.14
CA ILE A 34 7.46 3.94 -0.28
C ILE A 34 6.71 5.23 -0.58
N ASP A 35 7.12 5.94 -1.63
CA ASP A 35 6.38 7.06 -2.18
C ASP A 35 5.00 6.63 -2.72
N VAL A 36 3.98 7.43 -2.41
CA VAL A 36 2.59 7.17 -2.80
C VAL A 36 2.42 7.26 -4.30
N GLU A 37 3.05 8.22 -4.97
CA GLU A 37 2.97 8.36 -6.43
C GLU A 37 3.63 7.16 -7.12
N GLU A 38 4.80 6.74 -6.63
CA GLU A 38 5.51 5.54 -7.13
C GLU A 38 4.64 4.28 -6.98
N LEU A 39 4.03 4.09 -5.80
CA LEU A 39 3.13 2.97 -5.55
C LEU A 39 1.94 3.00 -6.53
N LEU A 40 1.26 4.15 -6.67
CA LEU A 40 0.08 4.27 -7.52
C LEU A 40 0.43 4.07 -9.00
N ALA A 41 1.55 4.62 -9.46
CA ALA A 41 2.06 4.43 -10.81
C ALA A 41 2.38 2.95 -11.10
N SER A 42 3.04 2.28 -10.17
CA SER A 42 3.38 0.86 -10.29
C SER A 42 2.15 -0.05 -10.27
N MET A 43 1.18 0.25 -9.40
CA MET A 43 -0.12 -0.43 -9.40
C MET A 43 -0.88 -0.22 -10.71
N ALA A 44 -0.84 0.99 -11.28
CA ALA A 44 -1.46 1.28 -12.58
C ALA A 44 -0.80 0.48 -13.72
N ARG A 45 0.53 0.43 -13.77
CA ARG A 45 1.30 -0.37 -14.74
C ARG A 45 0.97 -1.87 -14.64
N HIS A 46 0.74 -2.38 -13.44
CA HIS A 46 0.34 -3.77 -13.19
C HIS A 46 -1.18 -4.02 -13.42
N GLY A 47 -1.95 -3.05 -13.91
CA GLY A 47 -3.39 -3.21 -14.17
C GLY A 47 -4.26 -3.28 -12.90
N LYS A 48 -3.74 -2.78 -11.76
CA LYS A 48 -4.43 -2.67 -10.47
C LYS A 48 -4.58 -1.21 -10.05
N SER A 49 -4.93 -0.34 -11.00
CA SER A 49 -5.00 1.10 -10.76
C SER A 49 -5.84 1.47 -9.54
N MET A 50 -5.32 2.41 -8.77
CA MET A 50 -5.96 2.97 -7.59
C MET A 50 -5.79 4.49 -7.63
N SER A 51 -6.82 5.24 -7.23
CA SER A 51 -6.68 6.68 -7.04
C SER A 51 -6.18 6.99 -5.62
N ARG A 52 -5.54 8.14 -5.43
CA ARG A 52 -5.11 8.59 -4.09
C ARG A 52 -6.26 8.62 -3.08
N ASN A 53 -7.43 9.15 -3.46
CA ASN A 53 -8.63 9.14 -2.62
C ASN A 53 -9.05 7.70 -2.22
N THR A 54 -8.94 6.74 -3.14
CA THR A 54 -9.19 5.33 -2.79
C THR A 54 -8.18 4.81 -1.78
N LEU A 55 -6.90 5.15 -1.95
CA LEU A 55 -5.83 4.74 -1.03
C LEU A 55 -6.09 5.32 0.36
N GLU A 56 -6.37 6.61 0.46
CA GLU A 56 -6.72 7.29 1.70
C GLU A 56 -7.94 6.65 2.38
N MET A 57 -8.98 6.31 1.61
CA MET A 57 -10.13 5.59 2.13
C MET A 57 -9.74 4.21 2.67
N VAL A 58 -8.93 3.44 1.94
CA VAL A 58 -8.44 2.11 2.39
C VAL A 58 -7.63 2.22 3.68
N VAL A 59 -6.81 3.26 3.84
CA VAL A 59 -6.05 3.51 5.07
C VAL A 59 -6.99 3.88 6.22
N ARG A 60 -7.90 4.83 6.00
CA ARG A 60 -8.83 5.34 7.02
C ARG A 60 -9.84 4.30 7.50
N THR A 61 -10.38 3.48 6.61
CA THR A 61 -11.40 2.47 6.95
C THR A 61 -10.76 1.13 7.33
N ASN A 62 -9.45 1.10 7.59
CA ASN A 62 -8.78 -0.12 8.01
C ASN A 62 -8.89 -0.28 9.53
N ASP A 63 -9.86 -1.08 9.99
CA ASP A 63 -10.09 -1.31 11.43
C ASP A 63 -8.84 -1.81 12.18
N LYS A 64 -7.92 -2.45 11.47
CA LYS A 64 -6.68 -3.01 12.04
C LYS A 64 -5.48 -2.08 11.90
N GLN A 65 -5.68 -0.84 11.44
CA GLN A 65 -4.64 0.14 11.15
C GLN A 65 -3.46 -0.51 10.43
N ARG A 66 -3.74 -1.25 9.35
CA ARG A 66 -2.70 -2.05 8.66
C ARG A 66 -1.67 -1.21 7.93
N PHE A 67 -1.99 0.04 7.64
CA PHE A 67 -1.25 0.97 6.82
C PHE A 67 -1.24 2.34 7.48
N SER A 68 -0.17 3.09 7.27
CA SER A 68 -0.07 4.48 7.69
C SER A 68 0.61 5.31 6.61
N PHE A 69 0.18 6.56 6.50
CA PHE A 69 0.96 7.58 5.82
C PHE A 69 1.99 8.17 6.77
N ASP A 70 3.05 8.75 6.21
CA ASP A 70 3.95 9.61 6.96
C ASP A 70 3.29 10.96 7.25
N GLU A 71 3.98 11.82 8.02
CA GLU A 71 3.44 13.13 8.44
C GLU A 71 3.07 14.03 7.26
N THR A 72 3.73 13.84 6.11
CA THR A 72 3.50 14.63 4.90
C THR A 72 2.40 14.05 4.00
N GLY A 73 2.01 12.79 4.21
CA GLY A 73 1.06 12.10 3.33
C GLY A 73 1.63 11.74 1.95
N THR A 74 2.96 11.79 1.79
CA THR A 74 3.66 11.47 0.55
C THR A 74 4.19 10.05 0.55
N ARG A 75 4.41 9.45 1.73
CA ARG A 75 4.85 8.07 1.86
C ARG A 75 3.83 7.23 2.59
N ILE A 76 3.81 5.95 2.25
CA ILE A 76 2.96 4.94 2.88
C ILE A 76 3.79 3.72 3.26
N ARG A 77 3.44 3.08 4.38
CA ARG A 77 3.96 1.77 4.77
C ARG A 77 2.87 0.87 5.33
N ALA A 78 3.15 -0.42 5.43
CA ALA A 78 2.40 -1.29 6.32
C ALA A 78 2.91 -1.12 7.76
N ASN A 79 2.01 -1.22 8.74
CA ASN A 79 2.37 -0.99 10.13
C ASN A 79 2.97 -2.23 10.81
N GLN A 80 2.64 -3.44 10.33
CA GLN A 80 3.02 -4.71 10.96
C GLN A 80 2.97 -5.86 9.95
N GLY A 81 3.69 -6.95 10.24
CA GLY A 81 3.57 -8.22 9.53
C GLY A 81 4.34 -8.29 8.21
N HIS A 82 5.47 -7.58 8.14
CA HIS A 82 6.41 -7.70 7.04
C HIS A 82 7.10 -9.07 7.10
N SER A 83 7.07 -9.79 5.98
CA SER A 83 7.91 -10.98 5.77
C SER A 83 9.17 -10.66 4.96
N VAL A 84 9.22 -9.45 4.38
CA VAL A 84 10.43 -8.87 3.82
C VAL A 84 11.30 -8.34 4.97
N LYS A 85 12.62 -8.37 4.79
CA LYS A 85 13.55 -7.88 5.81
C LYS A 85 13.43 -6.36 5.92
N ILE A 86 12.97 -5.90 7.06
CA ILE A 86 12.82 -4.48 7.44
C ILE A 86 13.60 -4.36 8.74
N ASP A 87 14.49 -3.37 8.82
CA ASP A 87 15.34 -3.13 9.98
C ASP A 87 14.71 -2.08 10.93
#